data_AF-A0A7X6WSQ5-F1
#
_entry.id   AF-A0A7X6WSQ5-F1
#
_cell.length_a   1.000
_cell.length_b   1.000
_cell.length_c   1.000
_cell.angle_alpha   90.00
_cell.angle_beta   90.00
_cell.angle_gamma   90.00
#
_symmetry.space_group_name_H-M   'P 1'
#
loop_
_entity.id
_entity.type
_entity.pdbx_description
1 polymer ?
#
loop_
_entity_poly.entity_id
_entity_poly.type
_entity_poly.pdbx_seq_one_letter_code
_entity_poly.pdbx_strand_id
1 'polypeptide(L)'
;MTKDNKKESNAEEVVAEKENDLEEVVAENKEIEEISTDESKKIKNLISLSILLGGLFLGSLFVDFSQLIKGGGISQKILKDKDIFQLDGKTWVSYADPIIEMRVINDEECEECNVDEIMLSLKKIMPTMLTNKVAFDSEEGKKLIEEFEVKSLPAFIFAKEIEDTDIYAQAQEIFIEKNGQYFMDSGKAGIPVGKYLATPKIDGNVIKYGPDDAKVKIVEYSDFQCPYCQMFQKTMNEVIAEYGDKVQFIFKNLPLEQIHPRAKAAALAAECANEQGKWREYGDKLFAEQKVWSEASDNKNFVSYATQLRLDTAKFNQCITEGRYNDKIEADLQEAESFGISGTPAIFVNDKFKNGAIQSSELKKIIDEELNGGSETDNTETEAEAIAPVME
;
A
#
# COMPACT_ATOMS: atom_id res chain seq x y z
N MET A 1 -58.69 -5.19 58.59
CA MET A 1 -57.97 -4.30 59.51
C MET A 1 -56.61 -4.94 59.76
N THR A 2 -55.46 -4.40 59.40
CA THR A 2 -55.06 -3.14 58.75
C THR A 2 -53.63 -3.41 58.27
N LYS A 3 -53.33 -3.14 57.00
CA LYS A 3 -51.96 -2.88 56.52
C LYS A 3 -51.66 -1.41 56.89
N ASP A 4 -50.41 -1.10 57.22
CA ASP A 4 -49.65 0.05 56.68
C ASP A 4 -48.43 0.41 57.55
N ASN A 5 -47.42 0.93 56.84
CA ASN A 5 -46.29 1.72 57.31
C ASN A 5 -45.07 1.00 57.90
N LYS A 6 -44.26 0.44 56.99
CA LYS A 6 -42.80 0.46 57.12
C LYS A 6 -42.13 0.49 55.74
N LYS A 7 -42.41 1.53 54.94
CA LYS A 7 -41.74 1.76 53.65
C LYS A 7 -41.85 3.21 53.19
N GLU A 8 -41.39 4.15 54.02
CA GLU A 8 -41.01 5.52 53.64
C GLU A 8 -39.71 5.80 54.43
N SER A 9 -38.55 5.42 53.88
CA SER A 9 -37.68 6.28 53.05
C SER A 9 -37.07 7.40 53.90
N ASN A 10 -35.86 7.33 54.45
CA ASN A 10 -34.58 6.95 53.83
C ASN A 10 -34.35 7.49 52.40
N ALA A 11 -35.14 8.49 51.98
CA ALA A 11 -34.98 9.17 50.68
C ALA A 11 -34.53 10.64 50.81
N GLU A 12 -34.42 11.21 52.02
CA GLU A 12 -33.98 12.60 52.19
C GLU A 12 -32.51 12.75 52.63
N GLU A 13 -31.86 11.70 53.13
CA GLU A 13 -30.43 11.74 53.51
C GLU A 13 -29.50 11.26 52.38
N VAL A 14 -30.05 10.58 51.35
CA VAL A 14 -29.29 10.10 50.17
C VAL A 14 -29.23 11.15 49.04
N VAL A 15 -29.93 12.28 49.19
CA VAL A 15 -29.99 13.34 48.17
C VAL A 15 -28.96 14.45 48.44
N ALA A 16 -28.58 14.69 49.70
CA ALA A 16 -27.62 15.75 50.06
C ALA A 16 -26.14 15.36 49.81
N GLU A 17 -25.79 14.07 49.83
CA GLU A 17 -24.45 13.61 49.43
C GLU A 17 -24.28 13.50 47.91
N LYS A 18 -25.37 13.52 47.13
CA LYS A 18 -25.32 13.42 45.66
C LYS A 18 -25.27 14.75 44.90
N GLU A 19 -25.50 15.87 45.57
CA GLU A 19 -25.38 17.20 44.94
C GLU A 19 -23.95 17.78 45.07
N ASN A 20 -23.19 17.40 46.10
CA ASN A 20 -21.81 17.87 46.27
C ASN A 20 -20.80 17.09 45.39
N ASP A 21 -21.05 15.81 45.15
CA ASP A 21 -20.25 14.99 44.22
C ASP A 21 -20.49 15.33 42.74
N LEU A 22 -21.58 16.04 42.41
CA LEU A 22 -21.84 16.48 41.04
C LEU A 22 -21.10 17.78 40.69
N GLU A 23 -20.87 18.69 41.65
CA GLU A 23 -20.14 19.92 41.41
C GLU A 23 -18.63 19.69 41.29
N GLU A 24 -18.07 18.72 42.02
CA GLU A 24 -16.65 18.35 41.93
C GLU A 24 -16.35 17.60 40.62
N VAL A 25 -17.24 16.71 40.17
CA VAL A 25 -17.11 16.00 38.88
C VAL A 25 -17.33 16.93 37.67
N VAL A 26 -18.11 18.00 37.81
CA VAL A 26 -18.30 19.01 36.75
C VAL A 26 -17.12 19.99 36.68
N ALA A 27 -16.43 20.27 37.79
CA ALA A 27 -15.21 21.08 37.80
C ALA A 27 -14.01 20.30 37.23
N GLU A 28 -13.87 19.02 37.59
CA GLU A 28 -12.81 18.13 37.08
C GLU A 28 -13.01 17.82 35.58
N ASN A 29 -14.27 17.64 35.13
CA ASN A 29 -14.56 17.50 33.70
C ASN A 29 -14.36 18.79 32.89
N LYS A 30 -14.49 19.97 33.50
CA LYS A 30 -14.17 21.24 32.83
C LYS A 30 -12.67 21.45 32.64
N GLU A 31 -11.87 21.05 33.63
CA GLU A 31 -10.41 21.02 33.49
C GLU A 31 -9.96 19.92 32.52
N ILE A 32 -10.63 18.77 32.45
CA ILE A 32 -10.34 17.69 31.48
C ILE A 32 -10.81 18.06 30.05
N GLU A 33 -11.89 18.83 29.88
CA GLU A 33 -12.28 19.40 28.57
C GLU A 33 -11.34 20.55 28.12
N GLU A 34 -10.79 21.34 29.04
CA GLU A 34 -9.76 22.35 28.71
C GLU A 34 -8.37 21.74 28.47
N ILE A 35 -8.00 20.65 29.14
CA ILE A 35 -6.74 19.92 28.91
C ILE A 35 -6.80 19.11 27.61
N SER A 36 -7.93 18.46 27.31
CA SER A 36 -8.11 17.71 26.05
C SER A 36 -8.24 18.61 24.82
N THR A 37 -8.62 19.88 24.99
CA THR A 37 -8.61 20.84 23.87
C THR A 37 -7.23 21.43 23.60
N ASP A 38 -6.29 21.45 24.56
CA ASP A 38 -4.90 21.86 24.32
C ASP A 38 -4.02 20.71 23.82
N GLU A 39 -4.16 19.48 24.33
CA GLU A 39 -3.44 18.32 23.78
C GLU A 39 -3.99 17.89 22.42
N SER A 40 -5.30 17.93 22.18
CA SER A 40 -5.84 17.67 20.83
C SER A 40 -5.50 18.79 19.84
N LYS A 41 -5.31 20.04 20.30
CA LYS A 41 -4.74 21.12 19.47
C LYS A 41 -3.25 20.94 19.23
N LYS A 42 -2.46 20.49 20.22
CA LYS A 42 -1.04 20.17 20.05
C LYS A 42 -0.83 18.96 19.15
N ILE A 43 -1.66 17.93 19.25
CA ILE A 43 -1.65 16.75 18.38
C ILE A 43 -2.16 17.10 16.97
N LYS A 44 -3.22 17.91 16.83
CA LYS A 44 -3.65 18.40 15.50
C LYS A 44 -2.65 19.37 14.89
N ASN A 45 -1.95 20.18 15.70
CA ASN A 45 -0.85 21.04 15.24
C ASN A 45 0.40 20.23 14.92
N LEU A 46 0.72 19.15 15.63
CA LEU A 46 1.86 18.28 15.33
C LEU A 46 1.59 17.38 14.13
N ILE A 47 0.38 16.84 13.98
CA ILE A 47 -0.03 16.12 12.76
C ILE A 47 -0.11 17.10 11.58
N SER A 48 -0.61 18.32 11.78
CA SER A 48 -0.55 19.36 10.75
C SER A 48 0.87 19.79 10.45
N LEU A 49 1.77 19.86 11.44
CA LEU A 49 3.18 20.23 11.26
C LEU A 49 3.97 19.08 10.65
N SER A 50 3.62 17.82 10.88
CA SER A 50 4.20 16.63 10.24
C SER A 50 3.66 16.42 8.83
N ILE A 51 2.40 16.81 8.55
CA ILE A 51 1.85 16.91 7.19
C ILE A 51 2.43 18.13 6.47
N LEU A 52 2.71 19.24 7.18
CA LEU A 52 3.41 20.41 6.63
C LEU A 52 4.91 20.18 6.47
N LEU A 53 5.57 19.36 7.30
CA LEU A 53 7.01 19.06 7.22
C LEU A 53 7.28 17.88 6.28
N GLY A 54 6.46 16.84 6.31
CA GLY A 54 6.44 15.78 5.28
C GLY A 54 5.98 16.33 3.92
N GLY A 55 5.00 17.24 3.94
CA GLY A 55 4.62 18.08 2.82
C GLY A 55 5.52 19.31 2.61
N LEU A 56 6.61 19.51 3.33
CA LEU A 56 7.66 20.49 2.98
C LEU A 56 8.84 19.78 2.32
N PHE A 57 9.07 18.50 2.62
CA PHE A 57 10.10 17.71 1.95
C PHE A 57 9.62 17.07 0.64
N LEU A 58 8.34 16.68 0.53
CA LEU A 58 7.72 16.29 -0.77
C LEU A 58 6.80 17.37 -1.35
N GLY A 59 6.42 18.36 -0.55
CA GLY A 59 5.49 19.40 -0.98
C GLY A 59 6.02 20.83 -0.93
N SER A 60 7.31 21.10 -0.68
CA SER A 60 7.82 22.45 -1.02
C SER A 60 7.83 22.67 -2.54
N LEU A 61 7.97 21.59 -3.33
CA LEU A 61 7.71 21.62 -4.77
C LEU A 61 6.21 21.78 -5.11
N PHE A 62 5.30 21.15 -4.35
CA PHE A 62 3.84 21.17 -4.62
C PHE A 62 3.07 22.37 -4.02
N VAL A 63 3.54 22.95 -2.91
CA VAL A 63 2.97 24.15 -2.29
C VAL A 63 3.25 25.36 -3.17
N ASP A 64 4.43 25.42 -3.81
CA ASP A 64 4.70 26.36 -4.91
C ASP A 64 3.83 26.05 -6.14
N PHE A 65 3.56 24.77 -6.43
CA PHE A 65 2.70 24.33 -7.54
C PHE A 65 1.24 24.78 -7.39
N SER A 66 0.69 24.78 -6.16
CA SER A 66 -0.68 25.23 -5.88
C SER A 66 -0.87 26.74 -6.04
N GLN A 67 0.17 27.54 -5.77
CA GLN A 67 0.18 28.98 -6.04
C GLN A 67 0.35 29.29 -7.53
N LEU A 68 0.94 28.36 -8.30
CA LEU A 68 1.06 28.43 -9.76
C LEU A 68 -0.26 28.12 -10.49
N ILE A 69 -1.17 27.37 -9.86
CA ILE A 69 -2.46 26.94 -10.44
C ILE A 69 -3.56 28.01 -10.30
N LYS A 70 -3.44 28.96 -9.35
CA LYS A 70 -4.40 30.05 -9.20
C LYS A 70 -4.12 31.20 -10.18
N GLY A 71 -4.49 30.99 -11.45
CA GLY A 71 -4.98 32.05 -12.34
C GLY A 71 -3.99 33.15 -12.78
N GLY A 72 -2.68 32.92 -12.75
CA GLY A 72 -1.69 33.81 -13.35
C GLY A 72 -0.99 33.12 -14.51
N GLY A 73 -0.88 33.78 -15.67
CA GLY A 73 0.00 33.30 -16.75
C GLY A 73 1.43 33.06 -16.26
N ILE A 74 2.23 32.35 -17.07
CA ILE A 74 3.62 31.98 -16.76
C ILE A 74 4.37 33.18 -16.16
N SER A 75 4.88 33.02 -14.93
CA SER A 75 5.59 34.06 -14.20
C SER A 75 6.73 34.63 -15.04
N GLN A 76 6.83 35.97 -15.13
CA GLN A 76 7.94 36.68 -15.80
C GLN A 76 9.32 36.27 -15.25
N LYS A 77 9.39 35.74 -14.03
CA LYS A 77 10.63 35.22 -13.44
C LYS A 77 11.11 33.92 -14.11
N ILE A 78 10.19 33.08 -14.58
CA ILE A 78 10.49 31.84 -15.34
C ILE A 78 10.96 32.18 -16.77
N LEU A 79 10.49 33.30 -17.30
CA LEU A 79 10.84 33.79 -18.64
C LEU A 79 12.14 34.60 -18.70
N LYS A 80 12.71 34.98 -17.55
CA LYS A 80 13.85 35.90 -17.49
C LYS A 80 15.14 35.30 -18.06
N ASP A 81 15.24 33.97 -18.02
CA ASP A 81 16.41 33.20 -18.48
C ASP A 81 16.10 32.33 -19.72
N LYS A 82 15.01 32.63 -20.44
CA LYS A 82 14.61 31.92 -21.66
C LYS A 82 14.55 32.92 -22.81
N ASP A 83 15.17 32.62 -23.96
CA ASP A 83 15.08 33.52 -25.12
C ASP A 83 13.71 33.37 -25.75
N ILE A 84 12.91 34.43 -25.66
CA ILE A 84 11.60 34.49 -26.30
C ILE A 84 11.71 35.34 -27.55
N PHE A 85 11.40 34.76 -28.70
CA PHE A 85 11.39 35.48 -29.96
C PHE A 85 10.12 35.20 -30.74
N GLN A 86 9.69 36.18 -31.54
CA GLN A 86 8.51 36.04 -32.40
C GLN A 86 8.95 35.87 -33.86
N LEU A 87 8.43 34.84 -34.51
CA LEU A 87 8.66 34.56 -35.92
C LEU A 87 7.37 34.00 -36.53
N ASP A 88 6.94 34.57 -37.67
CA ASP A 88 5.72 34.17 -38.40
C ASP A 88 4.43 34.15 -37.56
N GLY A 89 4.28 35.14 -36.67
CA GLY A 89 3.11 35.24 -35.79
C GLY A 89 3.07 34.19 -34.67
N LYS A 90 4.16 33.45 -34.46
CA LYS A 90 4.32 32.47 -33.38
C LYS A 90 5.34 32.98 -32.36
N THR A 91 5.08 32.67 -31.09
CA THR A 91 6.03 32.87 -29.99
C THR A 91 6.87 31.62 -29.81
N TRP A 92 8.18 31.77 -29.92
CA TRP A 92 9.17 30.73 -29.67
C TRP A 92 9.82 30.97 -28.31
N VAL A 93 10.15 29.89 -27.62
CA VAL A 93 10.86 29.91 -26.33
C VAL A 93 12.05 28.98 -26.48
N SER A 94 13.27 29.48 -26.25
CA SER A 94 14.46 28.63 -26.17
C SER A 94 14.56 28.03 -24.77
N TYR A 95 14.96 26.77 -24.69
CA TYR A 95 15.30 26.09 -23.45
C TYR A 95 16.78 25.71 -23.51
N ALA A 96 17.49 25.89 -22.40
CA ALA A 96 18.87 25.42 -22.27
C ALA A 96 18.94 23.89 -22.07
N ASP A 97 17.87 23.32 -21.53
CA ASP A 97 17.73 21.89 -21.28
C ASP A 97 17.73 21.12 -22.61
N PRO A 98 18.34 19.92 -22.67
CA PRO A 98 18.33 19.12 -23.88
C PRO A 98 16.92 18.63 -24.20
N ILE A 99 16.73 18.18 -25.45
CA ILE A 99 15.54 17.42 -25.81
C ILE A 99 15.65 16.04 -25.14
N ILE A 100 14.61 15.65 -24.41
CA ILE A 100 14.60 14.38 -23.67
C ILE A 100 13.54 13.48 -24.30
N GLU A 101 13.95 12.38 -24.91
CA GLU A 101 12.99 11.39 -25.37
C GLU A 101 12.51 10.53 -24.20
N MET A 102 11.19 10.36 -24.10
CA MET A 102 10.56 9.50 -23.12
C MET A 102 9.60 8.55 -23.83
N ARG A 103 9.74 7.25 -23.56
CA ARG A 103 8.77 6.23 -23.92
C ARG A 103 7.85 5.94 -22.75
N VAL A 104 6.55 5.90 -23.05
CA VAL A 104 5.51 5.54 -22.08
C VAL A 104 4.90 4.23 -22.53
N ILE A 105 5.24 3.16 -21.83
CA ILE A 105 4.60 1.86 -22.04
C ILE A 105 3.25 1.91 -21.35
N ASN A 106 2.18 1.63 -22.09
CA ASN A 106 0.83 1.72 -21.57
C ASN A 106 -0.13 0.70 -22.17
N ASP A 107 -1.25 0.50 -21.47
CA ASP A 107 -2.43 -0.20 -21.96
C ASP A 107 -3.53 0.84 -22.22
N GLU A 108 -3.93 1.02 -23.48
CA GLU A 108 -4.95 2.01 -23.85
C GLU A 108 -6.37 1.57 -23.48
N GLU A 109 -6.59 0.28 -23.22
CA GLU A 109 -7.88 -0.27 -22.79
C GLU A 109 -8.04 -0.20 -21.26
N CYS A 110 -6.96 0.09 -20.55
CA CYS A 110 -6.93 0.25 -19.09
C CYS A 110 -7.26 1.69 -18.69
N GLU A 111 -8.46 1.91 -18.14
CA GLU A 111 -8.89 3.23 -17.66
C GLU A 111 -7.98 3.77 -16.54
N GLU A 112 -7.56 2.89 -15.62
CA GLU A 112 -6.66 3.23 -14.51
C GLU A 112 -5.23 3.56 -14.99
N CYS A 113 -4.90 3.24 -16.24
CA CYS A 113 -3.62 3.52 -16.88
C CYS A 113 -3.62 4.85 -17.64
N ASN A 114 -4.62 5.72 -17.46
CA ASN A 114 -4.64 7.04 -18.10
C ASN A 114 -3.48 7.91 -17.60
N VAL A 115 -2.64 8.36 -18.54
CA VAL A 115 -1.45 9.17 -18.25
C VAL A 115 -1.61 10.66 -18.51
N ASP A 116 -2.76 11.15 -18.98
CA ASP A 116 -2.88 12.50 -19.53
C ASP A 116 -2.55 13.59 -18.49
N GLU A 117 -3.01 13.44 -17.25
CA GLU A 117 -2.71 14.39 -16.16
C GLU A 117 -1.24 14.35 -15.73
N ILE A 118 -0.66 13.14 -15.70
CA ILE A 118 0.76 12.93 -15.40
C ILE A 118 1.61 13.57 -16.50
N MET A 119 1.26 13.34 -17.76
CA MET A 119 1.94 13.90 -18.91
C MET A 119 1.86 15.42 -18.95
N LEU A 120 0.71 16.01 -18.59
CA LEU A 120 0.55 17.45 -18.46
C LEU A 120 1.45 18.02 -17.36
N SER A 121 1.57 17.32 -16.23
CA SER A 121 2.44 17.70 -15.11
C SER A 121 3.91 17.60 -15.50
N LEU A 122 4.33 16.49 -16.11
CA LEU A 122 5.70 16.31 -16.60
C LEU A 122 6.07 17.35 -17.64
N LYS A 123 5.19 17.71 -18.58
CA LYS A 123 5.46 18.78 -19.56
C LYS A 123 5.64 20.17 -18.95
N LYS A 124 5.06 20.45 -17.79
CA LYS A 124 5.28 21.71 -17.07
C LYS A 124 6.68 21.78 -16.45
N ILE A 125 7.21 20.63 -16.05
CA ILE A 125 8.52 20.52 -15.39
C ILE A 125 9.63 20.34 -16.44
N MET A 126 9.39 19.51 -17.48
CA MET A 126 10.26 19.21 -18.61
C MET A 126 9.59 19.61 -19.94
N PRO A 127 9.61 20.90 -20.30
CA PRO A 127 8.99 21.38 -21.53
C PRO A 127 9.70 20.88 -22.81
N THR A 128 10.94 20.42 -22.71
CA THR A 128 11.73 19.85 -23.83
C THR A 128 11.54 18.35 -24.02
N MET A 129 10.67 17.72 -23.23
CA MET A 129 10.39 16.29 -23.30
C MET A 129 9.55 15.94 -24.54
N LEU A 130 10.03 14.96 -25.31
CA LEU A 130 9.30 14.34 -26.41
C LEU A 130 8.77 12.99 -25.97
N THR A 131 7.46 12.78 -26.09
CA THR A 131 6.80 11.57 -25.60
C THR A 131 6.42 10.66 -26.76
N ASN A 132 6.84 9.41 -26.68
CA ASN A 132 6.45 8.32 -27.56
C ASN A 132 5.63 7.31 -26.75
N LYS A 133 4.36 7.11 -27.12
CA LYS A 133 3.52 6.07 -26.51
C LYS A 133 3.86 4.71 -27.13
N VAL A 134 4.03 3.69 -26.30
CA VAL A 134 4.34 2.32 -26.70
C VAL A 134 3.26 1.41 -26.10
N ALA A 135 2.54 0.66 -26.94
CA ALA A 135 1.57 -0.31 -26.45
C ALA A 135 2.30 -1.47 -25.76
N PHE A 136 1.84 -1.87 -24.57
CA PHE A 136 2.52 -2.88 -23.74
C PHE A 136 2.63 -4.26 -24.43
N ASP A 137 1.70 -4.58 -25.32
CA ASP A 137 1.60 -5.85 -26.05
C ASP A 137 2.30 -5.84 -27.41
N SER A 138 2.79 -4.68 -27.86
CA SER A 138 3.60 -4.54 -29.06
C SER A 138 4.97 -5.21 -28.90
N GLU A 139 5.64 -5.53 -30.01
CA GLU A 139 7.00 -6.09 -30.00
C GLU A 139 8.01 -5.19 -29.26
N GLU A 140 7.89 -3.87 -29.44
CA GLU A 140 8.72 -2.91 -28.69
C GLU A 140 8.35 -2.90 -27.21
N GLY A 141 7.06 -2.87 -26.88
CA GLY A 141 6.56 -2.88 -25.51
C GLY A 141 7.04 -4.10 -24.73
N LYS A 142 6.85 -5.30 -25.27
CA LYS A 142 7.32 -6.56 -24.67
C LYS A 142 8.82 -6.57 -24.42
N LYS A 143 9.61 -6.11 -25.40
CA LYS A 143 11.06 -6.01 -25.26
C LYS A 143 11.44 -5.07 -24.12
N LEU A 144 10.81 -3.90 -24.03
CA LEU A 144 11.10 -2.94 -22.97
C LEU A 144 10.63 -3.43 -21.60
N ILE A 145 9.50 -4.13 -21.54
CA ILE A 145 9.01 -4.75 -20.29
C ILE A 145 10.01 -5.79 -19.78
N GLU A 146 10.50 -6.67 -20.65
CA GLU A 146 11.54 -7.65 -20.29
C GLU A 146 12.85 -6.96 -19.91
N GLU A 147 13.29 -6.00 -20.74
CA GLU A 147 14.54 -5.29 -20.54
C GLU A 147 14.57 -4.56 -19.21
N PHE A 148 13.52 -3.83 -18.83
CA PHE A 148 13.47 -3.07 -17.58
C PHE A 148 12.79 -3.80 -16.42
N GLU A 149 12.41 -5.08 -16.62
CA GLU A 149 11.68 -5.89 -15.64
C GLU A 149 10.42 -5.18 -15.12
N VAL A 150 9.70 -4.52 -16.04
CA VAL A 150 8.52 -3.70 -15.73
C VAL A 150 7.41 -4.59 -15.19
N LYS A 151 6.98 -4.33 -13.95
CA LYS A 151 5.91 -5.10 -13.30
C LYS A 151 4.55 -4.41 -13.35
N SER A 152 4.51 -3.13 -13.71
CA SER A 152 3.30 -2.33 -13.70
C SER A 152 3.28 -1.25 -14.78
N LEU A 153 2.07 -0.86 -15.16
CA LEU A 153 1.77 0.21 -16.10
C LEU A 153 1.01 1.34 -15.38
N PRO A 154 1.16 2.59 -15.83
CA PRO A 154 2.06 3.04 -16.89
C PRO A 154 3.55 3.00 -16.48
N ALA A 155 4.43 2.73 -17.44
CA ALA A 155 5.88 2.70 -17.23
C ALA A 155 6.59 3.75 -18.09
N PHE A 156 7.54 4.46 -17.50
CA PHE A 156 8.21 5.62 -18.10
C PHE A 156 9.70 5.34 -18.25
N ILE A 157 10.20 5.35 -19.48
CA ILE A 157 11.60 5.12 -19.80
C ILE A 157 12.15 6.34 -20.52
N PHE A 158 13.14 6.97 -19.92
CA PHE A 158 13.82 8.16 -20.42
C PHE A 158 15.10 7.78 -21.15
N ALA A 159 15.41 8.52 -22.21
CA ALA A 159 16.71 8.49 -22.84
C ALA A 159 17.78 9.15 -21.94
N LYS A 160 19.05 9.00 -22.31
CA LYS A 160 20.19 9.37 -21.47
C LYS A 160 20.24 10.85 -21.11
N GLU A 161 19.70 11.70 -21.97
CA GLU A 161 19.66 13.16 -21.84
C GLU A 161 18.97 13.62 -20.54
N ILE A 162 18.20 12.75 -19.88
CA ILE A 162 17.66 13.03 -18.55
C ILE A 162 18.75 13.34 -17.51
N GLU A 163 19.95 12.75 -17.65
CA GLU A 163 21.09 12.98 -16.74
C GLU A 163 21.52 14.45 -16.70
N ASP A 164 21.32 15.17 -17.80
CA ASP A 164 21.72 16.57 -17.97
C ASP A 164 20.63 17.54 -17.46
N THR A 165 19.63 17.05 -16.72
CA THR A 165 18.52 17.85 -16.18
C THR A 165 18.61 18.04 -14.68
N ASP A 166 18.13 19.20 -14.20
CA ASP A 166 18.02 19.48 -12.77
C ASP A 166 17.12 18.47 -12.04
N ILE A 167 16.14 17.89 -12.74
CA ILE A 167 15.18 16.93 -12.18
C ILE A 167 15.88 15.62 -11.82
N TYR A 168 16.73 15.13 -12.71
CA TYR A 168 17.52 13.93 -12.43
C TYR A 168 18.47 14.16 -11.25
N ALA A 169 19.14 15.31 -11.21
CA ALA A 169 20.02 15.67 -10.10
C ALA A 169 19.28 15.74 -8.75
N GLN A 170 17.99 16.10 -8.75
CA GLN A 170 17.17 16.18 -7.53
C GLN A 170 16.47 14.87 -7.16
N ALA A 171 16.20 14.00 -8.13
CA ALA A 171 15.37 12.81 -7.97
C ALA A 171 16.07 11.53 -8.45
N GLN A 172 17.40 11.45 -8.36
CA GLN A 172 18.17 10.32 -8.86
C GLN A 172 17.68 8.95 -8.31
N GLU A 173 17.18 8.91 -7.07
CA GLU A 173 16.73 7.69 -6.39
C GLU A 173 15.48 7.03 -7.01
N ILE A 174 14.70 7.76 -7.80
CA ILE A 174 13.54 7.21 -8.50
C ILE A 174 13.87 6.70 -9.91
N PHE A 175 15.10 6.90 -10.38
CA PHE A 175 15.55 6.45 -11.70
C PHE A 175 16.46 5.23 -11.59
N ILE A 176 16.16 4.21 -12.37
CA ILE A 176 16.94 2.98 -12.50
C ILE A 176 17.59 2.99 -13.88
N GLU A 177 18.92 3.07 -13.91
CA GLU A 177 19.69 3.02 -15.16
C GLU A 177 19.81 1.58 -15.66
N LYS A 178 19.55 1.39 -16.95
CA LYS A 178 19.78 0.13 -17.67
C LYS A 178 20.12 0.45 -19.12
N ASN A 179 21.27 -0.02 -19.59
CA ASN A 179 21.72 0.11 -20.99
C ASN A 179 21.75 1.56 -21.53
N GLY A 180 22.09 2.53 -20.68
CA GLY A 180 22.13 3.96 -21.04
C GLY A 180 20.76 4.62 -21.12
N GLN A 181 19.74 4.00 -20.53
CA GLN A 181 18.37 4.51 -20.44
C GLN A 181 17.89 4.42 -19.00
N TYR A 182 16.87 5.21 -18.65
CA TYR A 182 16.46 5.41 -17.26
C TYR A 182 14.99 5.08 -17.10
N PHE A 183 14.70 3.97 -16.44
CA PHE A 183 13.34 3.65 -16.01
C PHE A 183 13.01 4.43 -14.75
N MET A 184 11.87 5.13 -14.75
CA MET A 184 11.38 5.82 -13.55
C MET A 184 10.47 4.88 -12.76
N ASP A 185 10.84 4.65 -11.51
CA ASP A 185 10.03 3.90 -10.54
C ASP A 185 8.78 4.70 -10.19
N SER A 186 7.66 4.34 -10.83
CA SER A 186 6.35 4.99 -10.64
C SER A 186 5.92 5.00 -9.17
N GLY A 187 6.20 3.94 -8.41
CA GLY A 187 5.83 3.84 -7.00
C GLY A 187 6.56 4.87 -6.15
N LYS A 188 7.88 5.00 -6.32
CA LYS A 188 8.68 6.03 -5.65
C LYS A 188 8.36 7.44 -6.13
N ALA A 189 7.95 7.59 -7.38
CA ALA A 189 7.50 8.86 -7.95
C ALA A 189 6.09 9.27 -7.46
N GLY A 190 5.37 8.41 -6.73
CA GLY A 190 3.99 8.66 -6.31
C GLY A 190 2.98 8.62 -7.46
N ILE A 191 3.35 7.97 -8.57
CA ILE A 191 2.48 7.76 -9.72
C ILE A 191 1.62 6.51 -9.46
N PRO A 192 0.29 6.61 -9.55
CA PRO A 192 -0.57 5.46 -9.33
C PRO A 192 -0.30 4.37 -10.37
N VAL A 193 -0.26 3.12 -9.91
CA VAL A 193 -0.26 1.95 -10.79
C VAL A 193 -1.67 1.73 -11.31
N GLY A 194 -1.81 1.62 -12.63
CA GLY A 194 -3.06 1.27 -13.29
C GLY A 194 -3.22 -0.24 -13.54
N LYS A 195 -2.17 -0.92 -14.00
CA LYS A 195 -2.21 -2.36 -14.29
C LYS A 195 -0.94 -3.06 -13.87
N TYR A 196 -1.06 -4.24 -13.28
CA TYR A 196 0.08 -5.11 -13.00
C TYR A 196 0.28 -6.11 -14.14
N LEU A 197 1.54 -6.30 -14.54
CA LEU A 197 1.96 -7.24 -15.58
C LEU A 197 2.48 -8.56 -15.02
N ALA A 198 2.68 -8.63 -13.70
CA ALA A 198 3.12 -9.80 -12.98
C ALA A 198 2.35 -9.93 -11.67
N THR A 199 2.26 -11.15 -11.17
CA THR A 199 1.65 -11.46 -9.88
C THR A 199 2.73 -11.82 -8.84
N PRO A 200 2.44 -11.68 -7.53
CA PRO A 200 3.37 -12.05 -6.48
C PRO A 200 3.79 -13.53 -6.56
N LYS A 201 5.04 -13.82 -6.21
CA LYS A 201 5.53 -15.20 -6.16
C LYS A 201 4.91 -15.94 -4.98
N ILE A 202 4.35 -17.10 -5.28
CA ILE A 202 3.79 -18.04 -4.29
C ILE A 202 4.71 -19.26 -4.28
N ASP A 203 5.73 -19.24 -3.42
CA ASP A 203 6.67 -20.34 -3.24
C ASP A 203 6.36 -21.19 -1.99
N GLY A 204 7.22 -22.17 -1.67
CA GLY A 204 6.99 -23.09 -0.54
C GLY A 204 7.09 -22.46 0.86
N ASN A 205 7.63 -21.25 0.99
CA ASN A 205 7.87 -20.60 2.28
C ASN A 205 6.83 -19.53 2.62
N VAL A 206 5.80 -19.34 1.79
CA VAL A 206 4.72 -18.39 2.09
C VAL A 206 3.73 -18.96 3.10
N ILE A 207 3.14 -18.07 3.89
CA ILE A 207 1.98 -18.42 4.71
C ILE A 207 0.79 -18.60 3.77
N LYS A 208 0.16 -19.77 3.83
CA LYS A 208 -1.00 -20.11 3.00
C LYS A 208 -2.12 -20.76 3.81
N TYR A 209 -3.35 -20.44 3.44
CA TYR A 209 -4.56 -21.04 3.98
C TYR A 209 -5.53 -21.38 2.85
N GLY A 210 -5.98 -22.64 2.79
CA GLY A 210 -6.74 -23.17 1.66
C GLY A 210 -5.88 -24.06 0.75
N PRO A 211 -6.50 -24.77 -0.20
CA PRO A 211 -5.84 -25.78 -1.01
C PRO A 211 -4.93 -25.15 -2.09
N ASP A 212 -3.86 -25.85 -2.46
CA ASP A 212 -2.86 -25.35 -3.44
C ASP A 212 -3.41 -25.23 -4.87
N ASP A 213 -4.45 -26.00 -5.18
CA ASP A 213 -5.18 -26.02 -6.46
C ASP A 213 -6.44 -25.14 -6.45
N ALA A 214 -6.62 -24.27 -5.44
CA ALA A 214 -7.68 -23.28 -5.45
C ALA A 214 -7.63 -22.42 -6.72
N LYS A 215 -8.78 -22.25 -7.36
CA LYS A 215 -8.90 -21.48 -8.60
C LYS A 215 -8.59 -20.00 -8.43
N VAL A 216 -8.85 -19.46 -7.24
CA VAL A 216 -8.61 -18.05 -6.93
C VAL A 216 -7.58 -17.96 -5.82
N LYS A 217 -6.49 -17.24 -6.09
CA LYS A 217 -5.42 -16.97 -5.12
C LYS A 217 -5.49 -15.51 -4.69
N ILE A 218 -5.60 -15.29 -3.39
CA ILE A 218 -5.69 -13.98 -2.76
C ILE A 218 -4.38 -13.75 -2.02
N VAL A 219 -3.50 -12.91 -2.56
CA VAL A 219 -2.25 -12.50 -1.88
C VAL A 219 -2.49 -11.17 -1.20
N GLU A 220 -2.29 -11.13 0.12
CA GLU A 220 -2.32 -9.89 0.91
C GLU A 220 -0.91 -9.55 1.41
N TYR A 221 -0.41 -8.38 1.03
CA TYR A 221 0.69 -7.73 1.75
C TYR A 221 0.11 -6.93 2.91
N SER A 222 0.52 -7.28 4.12
CA SER A 222 -0.12 -6.78 5.33
C SER A 222 0.88 -6.40 6.41
N ASP A 223 0.43 -5.51 7.28
CA ASP A 223 1.13 -5.05 8.47
C ASP A 223 0.24 -5.31 9.69
N PHE A 224 0.72 -6.12 10.64
CA PHE A 224 -0.03 -6.45 11.85
C PHE A 224 -0.36 -5.24 12.73
N GLN A 225 0.38 -4.13 12.62
CA GLN A 225 0.14 -2.89 13.36
C GLN A 225 -0.75 -1.89 12.61
N CYS A 226 -1.01 -2.13 11.32
CA CYS A 226 -1.86 -1.25 10.52
C CYS A 226 -3.35 -1.43 10.88
N PRO A 227 -4.08 -0.34 11.22
CA PRO A 227 -5.50 -0.42 11.54
C PRO A 227 -6.38 -0.80 10.33
N TYR A 228 -5.95 -0.50 9.10
CA TYR A 228 -6.64 -0.92 7.89
C TYR A 228 -6.48 -2.43 7.64
N CYS A 229 -5.31 -2.99 7.91
CA CYS A 229 -5.09 -4.44 7.88
C CYS A 229 -5.98 -5.16 8.90
N GLN A 230 -6.08 -4.62 10.13
CA GLN A 230 -7.01 -5.13 11.15
C GLN A 230 -8.47 -5.12 10.66
N MET A 231 -8.90 -4.04 9.99
CA MET A 231 -10.24 -3.96 9.41
C MET A 231 -10.45 -4.98 8.30
N PHE A 232 -9.46 -5.15 7.42
CA PHE A 232 -9.52 -6.08 6.30
C PHE A 232 -9.52 -7.54 6.73
N GLN A 233 -8.94 -7.89 7.88
CA GLN A 233 -9.00 -9.24 8.44
C GLN A 233 -10.44 -9.74 8.64
N LYS A 234 -11.40 -8.84 8.91
CA LYS A 234 -12.82 -9.18 8.94
C LYS A 234 -13.33 -9.58 7.55
N THR A 235 -13.02 -8.80 6.53
CA THR A 235 -13.34 -9.09 5.12
C THR A 235 -12.77 -10.45 4.71
N MET A 236 -11.51 -10.73 5.01
CA MET A 236 -10.87 -12.00 4.69
C MET A 236 -11.53 -13.19 5.38
N ASN A 237 -11.89 -13.06 6.67
CA ASN A 237 -12.59 -14.12 7.38
C ASN A 237 -13.98 -14.43 6.80
N GLU A 238 -14.72 -13.40 6.36
CA GLU A 238 -16.00 -13.58 5.66
C GLU A 238 -15.82 -14.33 4.33
N VAL A 239 -14.80 -13.96 3.55
CA VAL A 239 -14.48 -14.61 2.26
C VAL A 239 -14.07 -16.06 2.46
N ILE A 240 -13.15 -16.33 3.38
CA ILE A 240 -12.69 -17.70 3.67
C ILE A 240 -13.85 -18.59 4.10
N ALA A 241 -14.77 -18.06 4.91
CA ALA A 241 -15.94 -18.81 5.38
C ALA A 241 -16.94 -19.12 4.25
N GLU A 242 -17.06 -18.26 3.25
CA GLU A 242 -18.03 -18.40 2.16
C GLU A 242 -17.53 -19.26 1.00
N TYR A 243 -16.28 -19.06 0.58
CA TYR A 243 -15.72 -19.72 -0.61
C TYR A 243 -14.98 -21.02 -0.30
N GLY A 244 -14.53 -21.21 0.95
CA GLY A 244 -13.90 -22.45 1.38
C GLY A 244 -12.71 -22.87 0.50
N ASP A 245 -12.84 -24.04 -0.13
CA ASP A 245 -11.80 -24.66 -0.97
C ASP A 245 -11.61 -24.00 -2.34
N LYS A 246 -12.48 -23.07 -2.73
CA LYS A 246 -12.36 -22.34 -4.00
C LYS A 246 -11.29 -21.26 -3.98
N VAL A 247 -10.88 -20.83 -2.79
CA VAL A 247 -9.91 -19.75 -2.57
C VAL A 247 -8.70 -20.25 -1.78
N GLN A 248 -7.52 -19.76 -2.14
CA GLN A 248 -6.33 -19.84 -1.32
C GLN A 248 -5.96 -18.43 -0.88
N PHE A 249 -5.81 -18.24 0.42
CA PHE A 249 -5.30 -17.01 1.00
C PHE A 249 -3.80 -17.15 1.24
N ILE A 250 -3.04 -16.15 0.82
CA ILE A 250 -1.59 -16.05 0.97
C ILE A 250 -1.29 -14.74 1.70
N PHE A 251 -0.58 -14.84 2.82
CA PHE A 251 -0.16 -13.67 3.59
C PHE A 251 1.33 -13.39 3.32
N LYS A 252 1.64 -12.14 3.03
CA LYS A 252 3.00 -11.62 2.88
C LYS A 252 3.22 -10.45 3.83
N ASN A 253 4.41 -10.42 4.43
CA ASN A 253 4.74 -9.41 5.42
C ASN A 253 5.11 -8.09 4.72
N LEU A 254 4.47 -6.98 5.10
CA LEU A 254 4.87 -5.64 4.69
C LEU A 254 4.89 -4.70 5.91
N PRO A 255 5.82 -4.90 6.87
CA PRO A 255 5.88 -4.07 8.07
C PRO A 255 6.39 -2.66 7.73
N LEU A 256 5.52 -1.64 7.87
CA LEU A 256 5.85 -0.25 7.57
C LEU A 256 6.49 0.43 8.80
N GLU A 257 7.71 0.01 9.16
CA GLU A 257 8.39 0.39 10.41
C GLU A 257 8.53 1.91 10.63
N GLN A 258 8.51 2.70 9.57
CA GLN A 258 8.61 4.16 9.62
C GLN A 258 7.42 4.81 10.34
N ILE A 259 6.25 4.16 10.29
CA ILE A 259 5.02 4.62 10.94
C ILE A 259 4.48 3.61 11.96
N HIS A 260 4.95 2.36 11.91
CA HIS A 260 4.52 1.25 12.76
C HIS A 260 5.74 0.56 13.41
N PRO A 261 6.29 1.10 14.52
CA PRO A 261 7.57 0.67 15.08
C PRO A 261 7.59 -0.75 15.67
N ARG A 262 6.44 -1.41 15.83
CA ARG A 262 6.29 -2.78 16.32
C ARG A 262 5.89 -3.77 15.22
N ALA A 263 5.67 -3.31 13.98
CA ALA A 263 5.19 -4.12 12.87
C ALA A 263 6.11 -5.31 12.56
N LYS A 264 7.42 -5.07 12.41
CA LYS A 264 8.40 -6.13 12.12
C LYS A 264 8.50 -7.17 13.23
N ALA A 265 8.42 -6.73 14.49
CA ALA A 265 8.42 -7.63 15.63
C ALA A 265 7.15 -8.50 15.68
N ALA A 266 5.99 -7.94 15.33
CA ALA A 266 4.73 -8.69 15.21
C ALA A 266 4.78 -9.68 14.04
N ALA A 267 5.30 -9.28 12.89
CA ALA A 267 5.53 -10.15 11.73
C ALA A 267 6.43 -11.34 12.08
N LEU A 268 7.59 -11.09 12.71
CA LEU A 268 8.50 -12.14 13.17
C LEU A 268 7.81 -13.09 14.16
N ALA A 269 7.01 -12.56 15.09
CA ALA A 269 6.25 -13.38 16.02
C ALA A 269 5.21 -14.26 15.31
N ALA A 270 4.54 -13.75 14.28
CA ALA A 270 3.60 -14.52 13.47
C ALA A 270 4.30 -15.64 12.68
N GLU A 271 5.47 -15.38 12.11
CA GLU A 271 6.29 -16.40 11.43
C GLU A 271 6.78 -17.49 12.39
N CYS A 272 7.23 -17.11 13.60
CA CYS A 272 7.59 -18.09 14.63
C CYS A 272 6.41 -18.93 15.11
N ALA A 273 5.18 -18.42 15.02
CA ALA A 273 3.96 -19.19 15.24
C ALA A 273 3.60 -20.07 14.03
N ASN A 274 3.88 -19.60 12.81
CA ASN A 274 3.71 -20.35 11.57
C ASN A 274 4.61 -21.60 11.54
N GLU A 275 5.84 -21.51 12.05
CA GLU A 275 6.75 -22.67 12.21
C GLU A 275 6.11 -23.81 13.01
N GLN A 276 5.17 -23.49 13.90
CA GLN A 276 4.43 -24.43 14.73
C GLN A 276 3.02 -24.74 14.21
N GLY A 277 2.70 -24.32 12.97
CA GLY A 277 1.42 -24.54 12.30
C GLY A 277 0.27 -23.72 12.87
N LYS A 278 0.55 -22.63 13.60
CA LYS A 278 -0.46 -21.79 14.28
C LYS A 278 -0.48 -20.34 13.81
N TRP A 279 -0.11 -20.10 12.55
CA TRP A 279 -0.12 -18.75 12.01
C TRP A 279 -1.51 -18.11 12.09
N ARG A 280 -2.57 -18.83 11.71
CA ARG A 280 -3.92 -18.27 11.64
C ARG A 280 -4.42 -17.80 13.01
N GLU A 281 -4.35 -18.66 14.02
CA GLU A 281 -4.79 -18.32 15.38
C GLU A 281 -3.92 -17.22 16.00
N TYR A 282 -2.62 -17.22 15.69
CA TYR A 282 -1.70 -16.22 16.21
C TYR A 282 -1.89 -14.86 15.53
N GLY A 283 -2.06 -14.83 14.20
CA GLY A 283 -2.38 -13.63 13.43
C GLY A 283 -3.71 -13.02 13.84
N ASP A 284 -4.76 -13.84 14.00
CA ASP A 284 -6.05 -13.39 14.54
C ASP A 284 -5.89 -12.77 15.94
N LYS A 285 -5.05 -13.37 16.81
CA LYS A 285 -4.77 -12.81 18.13
C LYS A 285 -4.00 -11.49 18.06
N LEU A 286 -3.04 -11.36 17.14
CA LEU A 286 -2.32 -10.10 16.91
C LEU A 286 -3.28 -9.00 16.46
N PHE A 287 -4.15 -9.25 15.47
CA PHE A 287 -5.12 -8.25 15.04
C PHE A 287 -6.14 -7.93 16.13
N ALA A 288 -6.65 -8.92 16.86
CA ALA A 288 -7.62 -8.69 17.93
C ALA A 288 -7.05 -7.83 19.08
N GLU A 289 -5.77 -8.00 19.40
CA GLU A 289 -5.09 -7.30 20.49
C GLU A 289 -4.18 -6.17 19.99
N GLN A 290 -4.35 -5.71 18.74
CA GLN A 290 -3.46 -4.75 18.07
C GLN A 290 -3.13 -3.55 18.96
N LYS A 291 -4.15 -2.93 19.56
CA LYS A 291 -4.01 -1.78 20.45
C LYS A 291 -3.16 -2.07 21.70
N VAL A 292 -3.19 -3.30 22.21
CA VAL A 292 -2.51 -3.67 23.46
C VAL A 292 -1.01 -3.84 23.25
N TRP A 293 -0.60 -4.49 22.16
CA TRP A 293 0.82 -4.76 21.91
C TRP A 293 1.51 -3.67 21.09
N SER A 294 0.79 -2.85 20.34
CA SER A 294 1.37 -1.78 19.51
C SER A 294 2.04 -0.67 20.33
N GLU A 295 1.53 -0.40 21.53
CA GLU A 295 2.08 0.58 22.48
C GLU A 295 3.15 -0.01 23.41
N ALA A 296 3.31 -1.34 23.41
CA ALA A 296 4.26 -2.01 24.28
C ALA A 296 5.71 -1.85 23.77
N SER A 297 6.64 -1.56 24.68
CA SER A 297 8.06 -1.43 24.38
C SER A 297 8.82 -2.76 24.33
N ASP A 298 8.18 -3.88 24.68
CA ASP A 298 8.79 -5.21 24.73
C ASP A 298 7.91 -6.29 24.09
N ASN A 299 8.48 -7.50 23.95
CA ASN A 299 7.83 -8.64 23.30
C ASN A 299 6.98 -9.49 24.26
N LYS A 300 6.69 -9.06 25.49
CA LYS A 300 5.98 -9.90 26.49
C LYS A 300 4.59 -10.30 26.01
N ASN A 301 3.87 -9.41 25.34
CA ASN A 301 2.56 -9.71 24.77
C ASN A 301 2.64 -10.86 23.76
N PHE A 302 3.64 -10.86 22.87
CA PHE A 302 3.84 -11.91 21.88
C PHE A 302 4.07 -13.29 22.54
N VAL A 303 4.93 -13.35 23.56
CA VAL A 303 5.17 -14.60 24.32
C VAL A 303 3.92 -15.05 25.09
N SER A 304 3.17 -14.10 25.65
CA SER A 304 1.90 -14.38 26.33
C SER A 304 0.87 -14.98 25.37
N TYR A 305 0.73 -14.44 24.17
CA TYR A 305 -0.17 -14.98 23.14
C TYR A 305 0.25 -16.37 22.69
N ALA A 306 1.55 -16.61 22.50
CA ALA A 306 2.07 -17.95 22.20
C ALA A 306 1.69 -18.97 23.30
N THR A 307 1.78 -18.56 24.56
CA THR A 307 1.38 -19.38 25.72
C THR A 307 -0.13 -19.67 25.71
N GLN A 308 -0.98 -18.66 25.53
CA GLN A 308 -2.43 -18.79 25.48
C GLN A 308 -2.89 -19.73 24.37
N LEU A 309 -2.20 -19.66 23.22
CA LEU A 309 -2.47 -20.50 22.06
C LEU A 309 -1.79 -21.88 22.14
N ARG A 310 -1.14 -22.22 23.25
CA ARG A 310 -0.46 -23.51 23.49
C ARG A 310 0.61 -23.81 22.43
N LEU A 311 1.44 -22.82 22.10
CA LEU A 311 2.69 -23.03 21.36
C LEU A 311 3.78 -23.51 22.33
N ASP A 312 4.81 -24.15 21.80
CA ASP A 312 6.07 -24.37 22.51
C ASP A 312 6.78 -23.02 22.65
N THR A 313 6.69 -22.43 23.83
CA THR A 313 7.23 -21.10 24.12
C THR A 313 8.75 -21.07 24.13
N ALA A 314 9.43 -22.20 24.37
CA ALA A 314 10.88 -22.27 24.30
C ALA A 314 11.34 -22.16 22.84
N LYS A 315 10.73 -22.93 21.93
CA LYS A 315 11.00 -22.84 20.48
C LYS A 315 10.61 -21.47 19.92
N PHE A 316 9.46 -20.95 20.33
CA PHE A 316 8.97 -19.64 19.91
C PHE A 316 9.97 -18.52 20.30
N ASN A 317 10.40 -18.49 21.56
CA ASN A 317 11.37 -17.50 22.03
C ASN A 317 12.73 -17.64 21.33
N GLN A 318 13.18 -18.88 21.08
CA GLN A 318 14.39 -19.13 20.31
C GLN A 318 14.28 -18.55 18.89
N CYS A 319 13.17 -18.83 18.18
CA CYS A 319 12.93 -18.30 16.84
C CYS A 319 12.96 -16.76 16.81
N ILE A 320 12.31 -16.11 17.79
CA ILE A 320 12.35 -14.64 17.92
C ILE A 320 13.78 -14.14 18.19
N THR A 321 14.50 -14.77 19.13
CA THR A 321 15.84 -14.33 19.53
C THR A 321 16.85 -14.48 18.40
N GLU A 322 16.72 -15.54 17.59
CA GLU A 322 17.54 -15.77 16.40
C GLU A 322 17.16 -14.88 15.22
N GLY A 323 15.97 -14.24 15.25
CA GLY A 323 15.48 -13.48 14.11
C GLY A 323 15.27 -14.36 12.87
N ARG A 324 14.88 -15.62 13.07
CA ARG A 324 14.96 -16.70 12.05
C ARG A 324 14.27 -16.37 10.73
N TYR A 325 13.23 -15.54 10.76
CA TYR A 325 12.42 -15.18 9.59
C TYR A 325 12.64 -13.73 9.12
N ASN A 326 13.66 -13.02 9.62
CA ASN A 326 13.96 -11.67 9.18
C ASN A 326 14.24 -11.60 7.68
N ASP A 327 15.01 -12.54 7.13
CA ASP A 327 15.33 -12.57 5.69
C ASP A 327 14.08 -12.81 4.84
N LYS A 328 13.13 -13.62 5.35
CA LYS A 328 11.83 -13.82 4.68
C LYS A 328 10.99 -12.54 4.68
N ILE A 329 10.90 -11.87 5.83
CA ILE A 329 10.15 -10.61 5.96
C ILE A 329 10.74 -9.54 5.04
N GLU A 330 12.07 -9.46 4.97
CA GLU A 330 12.78 -8.56 4.08
C GLU A 330 12.52 -8.91 2.61
N ALA A 331 12.49 -10.19 2.25
CA ALA A 331 12.16 -10.60 0.88
C ALA A 331 10.71 -10.27 0.49
N ASP A 332 9.74 -10.43 1.40
CA ASP A 332 8.35 -10.03 1.17
C ASP A 332 8.24 -8.50 0.98
N LEU A 333 9.00 -7.71 1.75
CA LEU A 333 9.07 -6.25 1.64
C LEU A 333 9.67 -5.81 0.30
N GLN A 334 10.81 -6.38 -0.10
CA GLN A 334 11.46 -6.10 -1.38
C GLN A 334 10.58 -6.50 -2.58
N GLU A 335 9.83 -7.60 -2.44
CA GLU A 335 8.85 -7.99 -3.46
C GLU A 335 7.76 -6.93 -3.59
N ALA A 336 7.16 -6.47 -2.48
CA ALA A 336 6.16 -5.40 -2.48
C ALA A 336 6.70 -4.11 -3.11
N GLU A 337 7.91 -3.69 -2.73
CA GLU A 337 8.58 -2.52 -3.30
C GLU A 337 8.77 -2.65 -4.82
N SER A 338 9.15 -3.85 -5.30
CA SER A 338 9.31 -4.09 -6.74
C SER A 338 7.99 -4.00 -7.53
N PHE A 339 6.86 -4.12 -6.85
CA PHE A 339 5.53 -3.86 -7.40
C PHE A 339 5.10 -2.39 -7.24
N GLY A 340 5.92 -1.53 -6.63
CA GLY A 340 5.56 -0.16 -6.30
C GLY A 340 4.55 -0.04 -5.15
N ILE A 341 4.39 -1.11 -4.36
CA ILE A 341 3.46 -1.15 -3.23
C ILE A 341 4.13 -0.49 -2.03
N SER A 342 3.57 0.63 -1.60
CA SER A 342 4.07 1.42 -0.46
C SER A 342 3.09 1.51 0.70
N GLY A 343 1.96 0.78 0.64
CA GLY A 343 0.89 0.83 1.63
C GLY A 343 0.22 -0.51 1.86
N THR A 344 -0.48 -0.62 3.00
CA THR A 344 -1.16 -1.85 3.42
C THR A 344 -2.64 -1.59 3.80
N PRO A 345 -3.53 -2.60 3.66
CA PRO A 345 -3.29 -3.86 2.96
C PRO A 345 -3.22 -3.64 1.44
N ALA A 346 -2.41 -4.43 0.76
CA ALA A 346 -2.37 -4.48 -0.71
C ALA A 346 -2.69 -5.88 -1.17
N ILE A 347 -3.68 -6.00 -2.06
CA ILE A 347 -4.39 -7.26 -2.32
C ILE A 347 -4.28 -7.59 -3.80
N PHE A 348 -3.75 -8.76 -4.11
CA PHE A 348 -3.90 -9.38 -5.43
C PHE A 348 -4.93 -10.49 -5.34
N VAL A 349 -5.93 -10.46 -6.23
CA VAL A 349 -6.82 -11.58 -6.51
C VAL A 349 -6.48 -12.04 -7.91
N ASN A 350 -5.69 -13.11 -8.01
CA ASN A 350 -5.02 -13.50 -9.24
C ASN A 350 -4.24 -12.30 -9.85
N ASP A 351 -4.65 -11.80 -11.02
CA ASP A 351 -4.06 -10.65 -11.71
C ASP A 351 -4.70 -9.30 -11.34
N LYS A 352 -5.80 -9.29 -10.56
CA LYS A 352 -6.50 -8.07 -10.14
C LYS A 352 -5.89 -7.50 -8.87
N PHE A 353 -5.51 -6.23 -8.90
CA PHE A 353 -4.99 -5.54 -7.73
C PHE A 353 -6.02 -4.63 -7.08
N LYS A 354 -6.00 -4.58 -5.74
CA LYS A 354 -6.76 -3.63 -4.93
C LYS A 354 -5.88 -3.11 -3.80
N ASN A 355 -5.90 -1.79 -3.62
CA ASN A 355 -5.20 -1.12 -2.54
C ASN A 355 -6.17 -0.77 -1.41
N GLY A 356 -5.75 -0.98 -0.17
CA GLY A 356 -6.50 -0.65 1.03
C GLY A 356 -7.53 -1.70 1.44
N ALA A 357 -8.17 -1.45 2.58
CA ALA A 357 -9.15 -2.35 3.18
C ALA A 357 -10.49 -2.30 2.42
N ILE A 358 -10.59 -3.07 1.34
CA ILE A 358 -11.84 -3.19 0.57
C ILE A 358 -12.90 -3.97 1.34
N GLN A 359 -14.16 -3.71 1.01
CA GLN A 359 -15.31 -4.38 1.62
C GLN A 359 -15.45 -5.81 1.12
N SER A 360 -16.05 -6.68 1.93
CA SER A 360 -16.27 -8.07 1.55
C SER A 360 -17.16 -8.24 0.32
N SER A 361 -18.12 -7.35 0.08
CA SER A 361 -18.93 -7.34 -1.14
C SER A 361 -18.11 -7.08 -2.40
N GLU A 362 -17.12 -6.18 -2.35
CA GLU A 362 -16.22 -5.90 -3.46
C GLU A 362 -15.29 -7.08 -3.71
N LEU A 363 -14.65 -7.62 -2.66
CA LEU A 363 -13.78 -8.77 -2.79
C LEU A 363 -14.54 -10.01 -3.32
N LYS A 364 -15.76 -10.25 -2.83
CA LYS A 364 -16.65 -11.30 -3.34
C LYS A 364 -16.93 -11.15 -4.83
N LYS A 365 -17.27 -9.94 -5.28
CA LYS A 365 -17.52 -9.67 -6.70
C LYS A 365 -16.32 -10.06 -7.57
N ILE A 366 -15.11 -9.68 -7.15
CA ILE A 366 -13.88 -10.02 -7.89
C ILE A 366 -13.68 -11.55 -7.90
N ILE A 367 -13.85 -12.22 -6.76
CA ILE A 367 -13.72 -13.68 -6.67
C ILE A 367 -14.74 -14.39 -7.57
N ASP A 368 -16.00 -13.94 -7.58
CA ASP A 368 -17.04 -14.50 -8.42
C ASP A 368 -16.73 -14.32 -9.92
N GLU A 369 -16.19 -13.16 -10.31
CA GLU A 369 -15.73 -12.91 -11.68
C GLU A 369 -14.61 -13.88 -12.09
N GLU A 370 -13.60 -14.07 -11.22
CA GLU A 370 -12.49 -15.00 -11.45
C GLU A 370 -12.98 -16.46 -11.52
N LEU A 371 -13.88 -16.88 -10.63
CA LEU A 371 -14.43 -18.25 -10.62
C LEU A 371 -15.30 -18.56 -11.84
N ASN A 372 -15.95 -17.56 -12.41
CA ASN A 372 -16.82 -17.71 -13.59
C ASN A 372 -16.07 -17.60 -14.93
N GLY A 373 -14.73 -17.52 -14.90
CA GLY A 373 -13.89 -17.56 -16.10
C GLY A 373 -13.28 -16.21 -16.48
N GLY A 374 -12.86 -15.40 -15.52
CA GLY A 374 -11.98 -14.27 -15.77
C GLY A 374 -10.68 -14.72 -16.46
N SER A 375 -10.59 -14.50 -17.78
CA SER A 375 -9.44 -14.68 -18.70
C SER A 375 -8.88 -16.11 -18.80
N GLU A 376 -9.23 -16.92 -19.80
CA GLU A 376 -8.63 -16.85 -21.16
C GLU A 376 -7.17 -16.37 -21.21
N THR A 377 -6.26 -17.01 -20.48
CA THR A 377 -4.86 -17.13 -20.93
C THR A 377 -4.26 -18.48 -20.53
N ASP A 378 -3.63 -19.10 -21.53
CA ASP A 378 -2.79 -20.29 -21.49
C ASP A 378 -3.48 -21.67 -21.46
N ASN A 379 -4.09 -22.02 -22.60
CA ASN A 379 -4.10 -23.41 -23.09
C ASN A 379 -3.71 -23.39 -24.56
N THR A 380 -2.42 -23.26 -24.84
CA THR A 380 -1.83 -23.74 -26.09
C THR A 380 -0.89 -24.90 -25.81
N GLU A 381 -1.42 -25.99 -25.25
CA GLU A 381 -0.81 -27.28 -25.48
C GLU A 381 -1.03 -27.65 -26.95
N THR A 382 0.08 -27.69 -27.67
CA THR A 382 0.15 -28.10 -29.06
C THR A 382 -0.15 -29.60 -29.11
N GLU A 383 -1.35 -29.99 -29.55
CA GLU A 383 -1.58 -31.38 -29.98
C GLU A 383 -0.76 -31.63 -31.25
N ALA A 384 0.39 -32.28 -31.07
CA ALA A 384 1.12 -32.90 -32.16
C ALA A 384 0.31 -34.11 -32.67
N GLU A 385 -0.29 -33.92 -33.84
CA GLU A 385 -0.99 -34.94 -34.60
C GLU A 385 -0.05 -36.10 -34.96
N ALA A 386 -0.23 -37.25 -34.32
CA ALA A 386 0.50 -38.47 -34.62
C ALA A 386 -0.07 -39.13 -35.88
N ILE A 387 0.58 -38.91 -37.03
CA ILE A 387 0.34 -39.68 -38.26
C ILE A 387 1.07 -41.02 -38.13
N ALA A 388 0.32 -42.11 -37.94
CA ALA A 388 0.83 -43.47 -38.07
C ALA A 388 0.93 -43.88 -39.57
N PRO A 389 1.97 -44.63 -39.98
CA PRO A 389 2.07 -45.14 -41.34
C PRO A 389 1.24 -46.41 -41.50
N VAL A 390 0.34 -46.42 -42.49
CA VAL A 390 -0.30 -47.66 -42.95
C VAL A 390 0.65 -48.36 -43.93
N MET A 391 1.19 -49.51 -43.50
CA MET A 391 1.72 -50.53 -44.39
C MET A 391 0.61 -51.56 -44.64
N GLU A 392 0.13 -51.65 -45.88
CA GLU A 392 0.03 -52.84 -46.75
C GLU A 392 -0.71 -52.50 -48.05
#